data_AF-A0A917L1M0-F1
#
_entry.id   AF-A0A917L1M0-F1
#
_cell.length_a   1.000
_cell.length_b   1.000
_cell.length_c   1.000
_cell.angle_alpha   90.00
_cell.angle_beta   90.00
_cell.angle_gamma   90.00
#
_symmetry.space_group_name_H-M   'P 1'
#
loop_
_entity.id
_entity.type
_entity.pdbx_description
1 polymer ?
#
loop_
_entity_poly.entity_id
_entity_poly.type
_entity_poly.pdbx_seq_one_letter_code
_entity_poly.pdbx_strand_id
1 'polypeptide(L)'
;MNYLAWRDITANMMRFVLAAAGVGFLLTGSMGMLGLYRGVLHDALSTIEEIGADLWVVQGGRAGPFAEGSVVSATLDRRVEGVAGTTGVRRFVQNNLQFDIDGQRRRIAVTGLDFPKDQGAWLSLVEGRLLQAARGEAIADASLGLALGREVRLGRDLYRVVGITSGQVDMSGDGQLFVTIPDAMDIADSRTSETVLLDRAQGLGVSADRPSRIAAVIVTTLPGMSGDVARSIAAWGDVAVLSRDDQRSVLVDGRLWRLRLQILFFTVLLLTVTGVVIAMTIYNSTVEKLHEIAMLKLIGARDGFILSMILEQAVLIGLLAYGLALALSMLLFPHFPRRVVLLPEDLALIFGGLLLACGLGSWIGIARAMRVRAKEVLA
;
A
#
# COMPACT_ATOMS: atom_id res chain seq x y z
N MET A 1 -19.67 -35.57 1.67
CA MET A 1 -18.61 -35.71 0.64
C MET A 1 -18.77 -37.05 -0.03
N ASN A 2 -19.02 -37.06 -1.33
CA ASN A 2 -19.20 -38.32 -2.05
C ASN A 2 -17.84 -39.01 -2.24
N TYR A 3 -17.75 -40.27 -1.82
CA TYR A 3 -16.56 -41.13 -1.96
C TYR A 3 -16.01 -41.17 -3.40
N LEU A 4 -16.87 -40.94 -4.39
CA LEU A 4 -16.54 -40.85 -5.81
C LEU A 4 -15.67 -39.64 -6.17
N ALA A 5 -15.95 -38.45 -5.64
CA ALA A 5 -15.17 -37.24 -5.95
C ALA A 5 -13.73 -37.36 -5.41
N TRP A 6 -13.55 -37.95 -4.23
CA TRP A 6 -12.23 -38.19 -3.65
C TRP A 6 -11.38 -39.18 -4.46
N ARG A 7 -11.96 -40.33 -4.82
CA ARG A 7 -11.27 -41.33 -5.66
C ARG A 7 -10.83 -40.76 -7.00
N ASP A 8 -11.66 -39.91 -7.57
CA ASP A 8 -11.40 -39.31 -8.87
C ASP A 8 -10.21 -38.33 -8.85
N ILE A 9 -10.07 -37.59 -7.76
CA ILE A 9 -8.94 -36.67 -7.55
C ILE A 9 -7.63 -37.45 -7.35
N THR A 10 -7.67 -38.56 -6.61
CA THR A 10 -6.49 -39.41 -6.41
C THR A 10 -6.00 -40.07 -7.70
N ALA A 11 -6.90 -40.37 -8.65
CA ALA A 11 -6.54 -40.96 -9.93
C ALA A 11 -5.83 -39.97 -10.87
N ASN A 12 -6.17 -38.67 -10.81
CA ASN A 12 -5.62 -37.61 -11.66
C ASN A 12 -4.87 -36.54 -10.85
N MET A 13 -4.16 -36.96 -9.81
CA MET A 13 -3.60 -36.08 -8.77
C MET A 13 -2.67 -34.99 -9.34
N MET A 14 -1.81 -35.33 -10.32
CA MET A 14 -0.84 -34.37 -10.87
C MET A 14 -1.53 -33.17 -11.53
N ARG A 15 -2.56 -33.42 -12.34
CA ARG A 15 -3.31 -32.37 -13.05
C ARG A 15 -4.09 -31.49 -12.08
N PHE A 16 -4.69 -32.12 -11.07
CA PHE A 16 -5.41 -31.42 -10.02
C PHE A 16 -4.49 -30.49 -9.22
N VAL A 17 -3.32 -31.00 -8.82
CA VAL A 17 -2.29 -30.23 -8.10
C VAL A 17 -1.76 -29.09 -8.98
N LEU A 18 -1.50 -29.33 -10.28
CA LEU A 18 -1.04 -28.28 -11.18
C LEU A 18 -2.08 -27.15 -11.34
N ALA A 19 -3.37 -27.50 -11.47
CA ALA A 19 -4.44 -26.52 -11.57
C ALA A 19 -4.61 -25.74 -10.27
N ALA A 20 -4.60 -26.42 -9.12
CA ALA A 20 -4.66 -25.77 -7.81
C ALA A 20 -3.43 -24.87 -7.57
N ALA A 21 -2.24 -25.27 -8.03
CA ALA A 21 -1.02 -24.48 -7.94
C ALA A 21 -1.08 -23.22 -8.80
N GLY A 22 -1.50 -23.35 -10.07
CA GLY A 22 -1.66 -22.21 -10.97
C GLY A 22 -2.68 -21.20 -10.44
N VAL A 23 -3.85 -21.68 -10.00
CA VAL A 23 -4.87 -20.82 -9.38
C VAL A 23 -4.37 -20.22 -8.07
N GLY A 24 -3.66 -20.98 -7.24
CA GLY A 24 -3.12 -20.51 -5.97
C GLY A 24 -2.09 -19.39 -6.16
N PHE A 25 -1.28 -19.47 -7.21
CA PHE A 25 -0.34 -18.39 -7.56
C PHE A 25 -1.06 -17.11 -8.00
N LEU A 26 -2.10 -17.23 -8.84
CA LEU A 26 -2.93 -16.10 -9.25
C LEU A 26 -3.62 -15.44 -8.04
N LEU A 27 -4.17 -16.25 -7.12
CA LEU A 27 -4.80 -15.77 -5.90
C LEU A 27 -3.79 -15.11 -4.95
N THR A 28 -2.57 -15.63 -4.85
CA THR A 28 -1.48 -15.00 -4.08
C THR A 28 -1.19 -13.60 -4.63
N GLY A 29 -1.14 -13.45 -5.96
CA GLY A 29 -1.00 -12.14 -6.61
C GLY A 29 -2.12 -11.17 -6.22
N SER A 30 -3.38 -11.63 -6.28
CA SER A 30 -4.54 -10.82 -5.87
C SER A 30 -4.48 -10.41 -4.39
N MET A 31 -4.14 -11.35 -3.49
CA MET A 31 -3.96 -11.07 -2.06
C MET A 31 -2.84 -10.05 -1.84
N GLY A 32 -1.73 -10.18 -2.57
CA GLY A 32 -0.58 -9.28 -2.48
C GLY A 32 -0.93 -7.85 -2.91
N MET A 33 -1.69 -7.68 -4.00
CA MET A 33 -2.10 -6.36 -4.46
C MET A 33 -3.03 -5.65 -3.46
N LEU A 34 -4.01 -6.38 -2.92
CA LEU A 34 -4.93 -5.82 -1.94
C LEU A 34 -4.23 -5.56 -0.60
N GLY A 35 -3.36 -6.47 -0.17
CA GLY A 35 -2.56 -6.27 1.04
C GLY A 35 -1.57 -5.12 0.92
N LEU A 36 -0.97 -4.92 -0.26
CA LEU A 36 -0.08 -3.79 -0.55
C LEU A 36 -0.85 -2.47 -0.50
N TYR A 37 -2.08 -2.43 -1.03
CA TYR A 37 -2.96 -1.26 -0.91
C TYR A 37 -3.20 -0.87 0.55
N ARG A 38 -3.53 -1.86 1.38
CA ARG A 38 -3.74 -1.67 2.82
C ARG A 38 -2.48 -1.23 3.53
N GLY A 39 -1.32 -1.76 3.15
CA GLY A 39 -0.02 -1.33 3.65
C GLY A 39 0.28 0.13 3.31
N VAL A 40 0.15 0.52 2.03
CA VAL A 40 0.35 1.90 1.58
C VAL A 40 -0.63 2.85 2.26
N LEU A 41 -1.90 2.45 2.43
CA LEU A 41 -2.90 3.25 3.14
C LEU A 41 -2.53 3.42 4.62
N HIS A 42 -2.04 2.36 5.27
CA HIS A 42 -1.60 2.40 6.65
C HIS A 42 -0.39 3.33 6.82
N ASP A 43 0.64 3.19 5.98
CA ASP A 43 1.85 4.02 6.02
C ASP A 43 1.53 5.50 5.71
N ALA A 44 0.58 5.75 4.81
CA ALA A 44 0.13 7.11 4.49
C ALA A 44 -0.60 7.79 5.64
N LEU A 45 -1.42 7.04 6.40
CA LEU A 45 -2.19 7.58 7.51
C LEU A 45 -1.39 7.68 8.80
N SER A 46 -0.48 6.73 9.07
CA SER A 46 0.34 6.73 10.29
C SER A 46 1.18 8.00 10.40
N THR A 47 1.78 8.45 9.30
CA THR A 47 2.57 9.69 9.27
C THR A 47 1.73 10.91 9.70
N ILE A 48 0.46 10.99 9.27
CA ILE A 48 -0.41 12.12 9.64
C ILE A 48 -0.90 12.00 11.08
N GLU A 49 -1.24 10.79 11.50
CA GLU A 49 -1.78 10.51 12.84
C GLU A 49 -0.72 10.71 13.93
N GLU A 50 0.51 10.26 13.70
CA GLU A 50 1.60 10.31 14.68
C GLU A 50 2.18 11.72 14.85
N ILE A 51 2.22 12.54 13.79
CA ILE A 51 2.66 13.95 13.88
C ILE A 51 1.76 14.75 14.83
N GLY A 52 0.49 14.37 15.01
CA GLY A 52 -0.40 14.94 16.01
C GLY A 52 -0.89 16.37 15.70
N ALA A 53 -0.90 16.76 14.42
CA ALA A 53 -1.42 18.07 13.99
C ALA A 53 -2.96 18.15 14.12
N ASP A 54 -3.48 19.31 14.55
CA ASP A 54 -4.92 19.62 14.44
C ASP A 54 -5.22 20.23 13.07
N LEU A 55 -4.38 21.18 12.65
CA LEU A 55 -4.49 21.87 11.37
C LEU A 55 -3.13 21.90 10.66
N TRP A 56 -3.19 21.83 9.34
CA TRP A 56 -2.07 22.00 8.43
C TRP A 56 -2.28 23.26 7.61
N VAL A 57 -1.37 24.22 7.71
CA VAL A 57 -1.35 25.42 6.89
C VAL A 57 -0.39 25.19 5.73
N VAL A 58 -0.94 25.21 4.52
CA VAL A 58 -0.24 24.84 3.28
C VAL A 58 -0.40 25.95 2.25
N GLN A 59 0.28 25.83 1.10
CA GLN A 59 0.19 26.80 0.02
C GLN A 59 -1.26 26.91 -0.49
N GLY A 60 -1.73 28.14 -0.71
CA GLY A 60 -3.07 28.39 -1.28
C GLY A 60 -3.29 27.63 -2.58
N GLY A 61 -4.47 27.01 -2.71
CA GLY A 61 -4.85 26.22 -3.88
C GLY A 61 -4.18 24.85 -4.01
N ARG A 62 -3.48 24.36 -2.98
CA ARG A 62 -2.92 23.00 -2.95
C ARG A 62 -3.49 22.16 -1.81
N ALA A 63 -3.55 20.87 -2.03
CA ALA A 63 -4.12 19.90 -1.09
C ALA A 63 -3.11 19.40 -0.02
N GLY A 64 -1.98 20.10 0.14
CA GLY A 64 -1.02 19.87 1.21
C GLY A 64 0.09 18.86 0.89
N PRO A 65 1.14 18.81 1.74
CA PRO A 65 2.48 18.34 1.37
C PRO A 65 2.55 16.86 0.98
N PHE A 66 1.55 16.05 1.34
CA PHE A 66 1.51 14.63 1.05
C PHE A 66 0.79 14.28 -0.27
N ALA A 67 -0.19 15.10 -0.66
CA ALA A 67 -1.01 14.87 -1.85
C ALA A 67 -0.53 15.70 -3.05
N GLU A 68 -0.24 16.99 -2.82
CA GLU A 68 0.21 17.95 -3.82
C GLU A 68 1.30 18.81 -3.21
N GLY A 69 2.55 18.63 -3.64
CA GLY A 69 3.72 19.28 -3.05
C GLY A 69 3.45 20.76 -2.76
N SER A 70 3.59 21.17 -1.50
CA SER A 70 3.27 22.52 -1.02
C SER A 70 4.55 23.28 -0.70
N VAL A 71 4.54 24.59 -0.92
CA VAL A 71 5.69 25.44 -0.65
C VAL A 71 5.20 26.76 -0.05
N VAL A 72 5.55 27.01 1.22
CA VAL A 72 5.24 28.24 1.96
C VAL A 72 6.50 28.87 2.55
N SER A 73 6.41 30.14 2.95
CA SER A 73 7.52 30.83 3.63
C SER A 73 7.87 30.15 4.95
N ALA A 74 9.14 30.00 5.27
CA ALA A 74 9.55 29.50 6.60
C ALA A 74 9.21 30.44 7.76
N THR A 75 8.84 31.69 7.47
CA THR A 75 8.36 32.65 8.48
C THR A 75 6.85 32.64 8.67
N LEU A 76 6.13 31.77 7.95
CA LEU A 76 4.68 31.62 8.08
C LEU A 76 4.29 31.17 9.49
N ASP A 77 5.15 30.39 10.16
CA ASP A 77 5.00 29.98 11.55
C ASP A 77 4.73 31.17 12.48
N ARG A 78 5.52 32.26 12.38
CA ARG A 78 5.37 33.47 13.20
C ARG A 78 4.02 34.15 13.00
N ARG A 79 3.49 34.12 11.77
CA ARG A 79 2.18 34.68 11.45
C ARG A 79 1.07 33.85 12.07
N VAL A 80 1.24 32.52 12.06
CA VAL A 80 0.29 31.57 12.65
C VAL A 80 0.30 31.61 14.18
N GLU A 81 1.47 31.78 14.81
CA GLU A 81 1.60 31.99 16.26
C GLU A 81 0.83 33.20 16.77
N GLY A 82 0.64 34.23 15.93
CA GLY A 82 -0.15 35.41 16.27
C GLY A 82 -1.67 35.19 16.28
N VAL A 83 -2.16 34.02 15.85
CA VAL A 83 -3.60 33.73 15.78
C VAL A 83 -4.09 33.23 17.15
N ALA A 84 -5.11 33.91 17.68
CA ALA A 84 -5.73 33.53 18.95
C ALA A 84 -6.28 32.09 18.90
N GLY A 85 -6.03 31.31 19.95
CA GLY A 85 -6.44 29.90 20.01
C GLY A 85 -5.41 28.89 19.54
N THR A 86 -4.26 29.34 19.03
CA THR A 86 -3.10 28.48 18.76
C THR A 86 -2.31 28.21 20.05
N THR A 87 -1.91 26.95 20.26
CA THR A 87 -1.13 26.50 21.44
C THR A 87 0.26 26.01 21.05
N GLY A 88 0.40 25.50 19.83
CA GLY A 88 1.67 25.03 19.29
C GLY A 88 1.73 25.29 17.80
N VAL A 89 2.88 25.78 17.32
CA VAL A 89 3.14 26.00 15.91
C VAL A 89 4.52 25.43 15.58
N ARG A 90 4.53 24.46 14.65
CA ARG A 90 5.73 23.78 14.17
C ARG A 90 5.82 23.88 12.67
N ARG A 91 7.02 24.07 12.15
CA ARG A 91 7.31 24.00 10.71
C ARG A 91 7.43 22.53 10.28
N PHE A 92 7.07 22.23 9.04
CA PHE A 92 7.19 20.90 8.45
C PHE A 92 7.93 20.94 7.12
N VAL A 93 8.95 20.09 6.99
CA VAL A 93 9.73 19.89 5.77
C VAL A 93 9.92 18.40 5.56
N GLN A 94 9.64 17.93 4.35
CA GLN A 94 9.95 16.56 3.94
C GLN A 94 10.45 16.57 2.51
N ASN A 95 11.57 15.87 2.26
CA ASN A 95 12.14 15.71 0.93
C ASN A 95 12.58 14.27 0.72
N ASN A 96 12.24 13.70 -0.44
CA ASN A 96 12.69 12.36 -0.81
C ASN A 96 13.89 12.48 -1.73
N LEU A 97 15.06 12.08 -1.24
CA LEU A 97 16.35 12.23 -1.92
C LEU A 97 17.02 10.87 -2.08
N GLN A 98 17.94 10.76 -3.04
CA GLN A 98 18.76 9.56 -3.22
C GLN A 98 20.15 9.83 -2.67
N PHE A 99 20.63 8.90 -1.84
CA PHE A 99 21.97 8.93 -1.26
C PHE A 99 22.72 7.66 -1.63
N ASP A 100 24.04 7.78 -1.77
CA ASP A 100 24.93 6.63 -1.87
C ASP A 100 25.37 6.24 -0.45
N ILE A 101 24.91 5.08 0.01
CA ILE A 101 25.28 4.50 1.30
C ILE A 101 25.86 3.13 1.03
N ASP A 102 27.12 2.93 1.40
CA ASP A 102 27.86 1.68 1.21
C ASP A 102 27.90 1.20 -0.27
N GLY A 103 27.99 2.14 -1.22
CA GLY A 103 28.01 1.83 -2.65
C GLY A 103 26.63 1.47 -3.22
N GLN A 104 25.56 1.61 -2.43
CA GLN A 104 24.19 1.41 -2.88
C GLN A 104 23.43 2.73 -2.88
N ARG A 105 22.83 3.07 -4.02
CA ARG A 105 21.89 4.19 -4.11
C ARG A 105 20.59 3.82 -3.40
N ARG A 106 20.34 4.48 -2.27
CA ARG A 106 19.12 4.32 -1.48
C ARG A 106 18.30 5.60 -1.52
N ARG A 107 16.99 5.46 -1.67
CA ARG A 107 16.06 6.58 -1.56
C ARG A 107 15.65 6.71 -0.09
N ILE A 108 15.75 7.92 0.44
CA ILE A 108 15.51 8.22 1.85
C ILE A 108 14.59 9.43 1.90
N ALA A 109 13.53 9.31 2.69
CA ALA A 109 12.65 10.42 3.01
C ALA A 109 13.24 11.19 4.21
N VAL A 110 13.77 12.38 3.95
CA VAL A 110 14.36 13.24 4.97
C VAL A 110 13.29 14.18 5.50
N THR A 111 12.90 14.00 6.76
CA THR A 111 11.89 14.79 7.46
C THR A 111 12.56 15.72 8.48
N GLY A 112 12.25 17.02 8.40
CA GLY A 112 12.80 18.05 9.28
C GLY A 112 11.94 18.27 10.52
N LEU A 113 12.52 18.06 11.70
CA LEU A 113 11.95 18.36 13.01
C LEU A 113 12.25 19.81 13.40
N ASP A 114 11.25 20.51 13.92
CA ASP A 114 11.35 21.94 14.29
C ASP A 114 12.06 22.15 15.65
N PHE A 115 13.31 21.72 15.74
CA PHE A 115 14.13 21.85 16.96
C PHE A 115 14.30 23.33 17.36
N PRO A 116 14.19 23.69 18.67
CA PRO A 116 13.99 22.82 19.82
C PRO A 116 12.53 22.54 20.18
N LYS A 117 11.56 23.12 19.44
CA LYS A 117 10.11 22.92 19.69
C LYS A 117 9.68 21.47 19.45
N ASP A 118 10.35 20.79 18.54
CA ASP A 118 10.16 19.37 18.26
C ASP A 118 11.52 18.64 18.20
N GLN A 119 11.69 17.68 19.11
CA GLN A 119 12.86 16.80 19.18
C GLN A 119 12.55 15.39 18.65
N GLY A 120 11.33 15.16 18.18
CA GLY A 120 10.85 13.86 17.73
C GLY A 120 10.21 13.02 18.84
N ALA A 121 9.67 13.64 19.90
CA ALA A 121 9.09 12.91 21.04
C ALA A 121 7.89 12.02 20.68
N TRP A 122 7.26 12.28 19.54
CA TRP A 122 6.19 11.47 18.96
C TRP A 122 6.71 10.22 18.22
N LEU A 123 8.02 10.13 17.97
CA LEU A 123 8.65 8.96 17.38
C LEU A 123 8.87 7.87 18.43
N SER A 124 8.41 6.67 18.14
CA SER A 124 8.68 5.49 18.98
C SER A 124 10.10 4.99 18.73
N LEU A 125 11.04 5.40 19.59
CA LEU A 125 12.43 4.91 19.52
C LEU A 125 12.53 3.46 19.98
N VAL A 126 13.16 2.63 19.15
CA VAL A 126 13.60 1.27 19.50
C VAL A 126 14.93 1.31 20.24
N GLU A 127 15.84 2.18 19.81
CA GLU A 127 17.17 2.35 20.40
C GLU A 127 17.64 3.81 20.37
N GLY A 128 18.56 4.17 21.27
CA GLY A 128 19.21 5.48 21.29
C GLY A 128 18.39 6.57 21.99
N ARG A 129 18.43 7.78 21.43
CA ARG A 129 17.81 8.98 22.01
C ARG A 129 17.26 9.93 20.95
N LEU A 130 16.47 10.90 21.42
CA LEU A 130 15.97 12.02 20.61
C LEU A 130 17.09 13.02 20.25
N LEU A 131 16.77 13.94 19.34
CA LEU A 131 17.68 15.02 18.93
C LEU A 131 17.99 15.94 20.12
N GLN A 132 19.27 16.19 20.36
CA GLN A 132 19.75 17.10 21.41
C GLN A 132 20.58 18.25 20.85
N ALA A 133 21.04 18.14 19.61
CA ALA A 133 21.75 19.20 18.91
C ALA A 133 20.91 19.80 17.78
N ALA A 134 21.13 21.09 17.51
CA ALA A 134 20.47 21.77 16.40
C ALA A 134 20.98 21.32 15.02
N ARG A 135 22.15 20.67 14.95
CA ARG A 135 22.78 20.22 13.70
C ARG A 135 23.55 18.90 13.87
N GLY A 136 23.64 18.13 12.79
CA GLY A 136 24.56 16.98 12.67
C GLY A 136 24.09 15.70 13.37
N GLU A 137 22.87 15.68 13.90
CA GLU A 137 22.23 14.50 14.49
C GLU A 137 21.07 14.02 13.62
N ALA A 138 20.89 12.71 13.53
CA ALA A 138 19.79 12.11 12.80
C ALA A 138 19.15 10.96 13.59
N ILE A 139 17.84 10.77 13.44
CA ILE A 139 17.11 9.58 13.88
C ILE A 139 16.73 8.80 12.62
N ALA A 140 17.09 7.53 12.53
CA ALA A 140 16.86 6.71 11.36
C ALA A 140 15.81 5.64 11.62
N ASP A 141 14.94 5.36 10.66
CA ASP A 141 14.12 4.16 10.71
C ASP A 141 14.97 2.89 10.51
N ALA A 142 14.63 1.81 11.22
CA ALA A 142 15.29 0.52 11.11
C ALA A 142 15.34 -0.03 9.66
N SER A 143 14.35 0.31 8.81
CA SER A 143 14.34 -0.07 7.39
C SER A 143 15.50 0.48 6.58
N LEU A 144 16.15 1.57 7.04
CA LEU A 144 17.34 2.12 6.38
C LEU A 144 18.59 1.28 6.62
N GLY A 145 18.57 0.35 7.59
CA GLY A 145 19.72 -0.50 7.94
C GLY A 145 20.92 0.28 8.49
N LEU A 146 20.68 1.47 9.05
CA LEU A 146 21.70 2.30 9.69
C LEU A 146 21.79 1.95 11.17
N ALA A 147 23.00 1.69 11.67
CA ALA A 147 23.22 1.37 13.08
C ALA A 147 23.30 2.65 13.95
N LEU A 148 22.94 2.53 15.22
CA LEU A 148 23.12 3.58 16.20
C LEU A 148 24.60 4.01 16.30
N GLY A 149 24.85 5.31 16.34
CA GLY A 149 26.18 5.91 16.42
C GLY A 149 26.92 6.02 15.09
N ARG A 150 26.39 5.43 14.00
CA ARG A 150 26.99 5.50 12.66
C ARG A 150 26.94 6.92 12.12
N GLU A 151 28.03 7.35 11.48
CA GLU A 151 28.04 8.58 10.69
C GLU A 151 27.67 8.28 9.24
N VAL A 152 26.74 9.05 8.70
CA VAL A 152 26.25 8.94 7.33
C VAL A 152 26.43 10.29 6.65
N ARG A 153 27.00 10.26 5.44
CA ARG A 153 27.14 11.46 4.63
C ARG A 153 25.82 11.74 3.92
N LEU A 154 25.18 12.87 4.24
CA LEU A 154 23.94 13.31 3.61
C LEU A 154 24.21 14.66 2.96
N GLY A 155 24.21 14.68 1.64
CA GLY A 155 24.63 15.85 0.89
C GLY A 155 26.12 16.15 1.11
N ARG A 156 26.42 17.31 1.67
CA ARG A 156 27.81 17.77 1.87
C ARG A 156 28.38 17.41 3.24
N ASP A 157 27.52 17.13 4.22
CA ASP A 157 27.89 17.02 5.64
C ASP A 157 27.72 15.60 6.18
N LEU A 158 28.34 15.35 7.34
CA LEU A 158 28.23 14.09 8.09
C LEU A 158 27.21 14.24 9.21
N TYR A 159 26.34 13.24 9.32
CA TYR A 159 25.29 13.18 10.32
C TYR A 159 25.45 11.91 11.15
N ARG A 160 25.44 12.06 12.47
CA ARG A 160 25.50 10.93 13.39
C ARG A 160 24.09 10.42 13.70
N VAL A 161 23.87 9.12 13.51
CA VAL A 161 22.63 8.46 13.89
C VAL A 161 22.58 8.33 15.41
N VAL A 162 21.68 9.07 16.07
CA VAL A 162 21.56 9.13 17.55
C VAL A 162 20.35 8.38 18.09
N GLY A 163 19.42 7.99 17.21
CA GLY A 163 18.25 7.20 17.57
C GLY A 163 17.80 6.32 16.40
N ILE A 164 17.21 5.18 16.73
CA ILE A 164 16.58 4.26 15.77
C ILE A 164 15.09 4.17 16.09
N THR A 165 14.26 4.40 15.08
CA THR A 165 12.80 4.23 15.15
C THR A 165 12.37 3.02 14.31
N SER A 166 11.11 2.61 14.40
CA SER A 166 10.56 1.51 13.61
C SER A 166 9.22 1.86 12.98
N GLY A 167 9.04 1.40 11.75
CA GLY A 167 7.77 1.55 11.02
C GLY A 167 7.57 2.92 10.39
N GLN A 168 8.60 3.76 10.40
CA GLN A 168 8.59 5.10 9.80
C GLN A 168 9.04 5.01 8.34
N VAL A 169 8.08 4.87 7.45
CA VAL A 169 8.27 4.89 5.99
C VAL A 169 7.39 5.97 5.37
N ASP A 170 7.82 6.54 4.25
CA ASP A 170 7.00 7.52 3.52
C ASP A 170 5.93 6.79 2.65
N MET A 171 5.08 7.57 1.98
CA MET A 171 4.05 7.01 1.08
C MET A 171 4.60 6.26 -0.14
N SER A 172 5.89 6.40 -0.43
CA SER A 172 6.59 5.65 -1.49
C SER A 172 7.17 4.32 -0.96
N GLY A 173 7.13 4.10 0.35
CA GLY A 173 7.80 3.00 1.04
C GLY A 173 9.30 3.23 1.24
N ASP A 174 9.79 4.45 1.07
CA ASP A 174 11.16 4.84 1.36
C ASP A 174 11.31 5.03 2.88
N GLY A 175 12.38 4.47 3.47
CA GLY A 175 12.64 4.64 4.90
C GLY A 175 12.81 6.11 5.28
N GLN A 176 12.27 6.51 6.43
CA GLN A 176 12.36 7.88 6.91
C GLN A 176 13.62 8.11 7.75
N LEU A 177 14.19 9.30 7.57
CA LEU A 177 15.27 9.84 8.37
C LEU A 177 14.85 11.21 8.90
N PHE A 178 14.94 11.40 10.22
CA PHE A 178 14.57 12.64 10.87
C PHE A 178 15.82 13.42 11.27
N VAL A 179 15.90 14.68 10.84
CA VAL A 179 16.97 15.63 11.17
C VAL A 179 16.32 16.96 11.55
N THR A 180 17.08 17.98 11.95
CA THR A 180 16.50 19.31 12.18
C THR A 180 16.10 19.97 10.85
N ILE A 181 15.16 20.93 10.88
CA ILE A 181 14.77 21.65 9.65
C ILE A 181 15.95 22.31 8.92
N PRO A 182 16.88 23.02 9.58
CA PRO A 182 18.06 23.56 8.92
C PRO A 182 18.86 22.49 8.17
N ASP A 183 19.08 21.34 8.81
CA ASP A 183 19.81 20.22 8.19
C ASP A 183 19.02 19.61 7.02
N ALA A 184 17.71 19.41 7.17
CA ALA A 184 16.86 18.91 6.08
C ALA A 184 16.89 19.84 4.86
N MET A 185 16.97 21.14 5.08
CA MET A 185 17.11 22.14 4.02
C MET A 185 18.49 22.10 3.36
N ASP A 186 19.56 22.02 4.14
CA ASP A 186 20.94 21.96 3.64
C ASP A 186 21.17 20.66 2.84
N ILE A 187 20.64 19.54 3.35
CA ILE A 187 20.62 18.25 2.64
C ILE A 187 19.84 18.38 1.32
N ALA A 188 18.68 19.04 1.34
CA ALA A 188 17.87 19.23 0.14
C ALA A 188 18.47 20.21 -0.88
N ASP A 189 19.35 21.13 -0.46
CA ASP A 189 20.03 22.08 -1.34
C ASP A 189 21.25 21.47 -2.04
N SER A 190 21.78 20.36 -1.51
CA SER A 190 22.90 19.62 -2.11
C SER A 190 22.60 18.89 -3.44
N ARG A 191 21.45 19.18 -4.08
CA ARG A 191 20.99 18.57 -5.33
C ARG A 191 21.96 18.82 -6.49
N THR A 192 22.16 17.80 -7.31
CA THR A 192 22.85 17.93 -8.61
C THR A 192 22.03 18.77 -9.60
N SER A 193 22.70 19.49 -10.50
CA SER A 193 22.08 20.38 -11.50
C SER A 193 21.01 19.68 -12.36
N GLU A 194 21.16 18.38 -12.62
CA GLU A 194 20.20 17.57 -13.38
C GLU A 194 18.85 17.39 -12.66
N THR A 195 18.88 17.20 -11.33
CA THR A 195 17.68 17.10 -10.49
C THR A 195 16.90 18.42 -10.47
N VAL A 196 17.62 19.54 -10.46
CA VAL A 196 17.02 20.89 -10.54
C VAL A 196 16.33 21.12 -11.89
N LEU A 197 16.88 20.59 -12.98
CA LEU A 197 16.29 20.67 -14.32
C LEU A 197 15.03 19.80 -14.44
N LEU A 198 15.05 18.59 -13.88
CA LEU A 198 13.89 17.69 -13.80
C LEU A 198 12.74 18.29 -12.98
N ASP A 199 13.04 18.85 -11.80
CA ASP A 199 12.05 19.52 -10.96
C ASP A 199 11.44 20.74 -11.65
N ARG A 200 12.26 21.53 -12.37
CA ARG A 200 11.76 22.64 -13.20
C ARG A 200 10.84 22.16 -14.33
N ALA A 201 11.16 21.03 -14.97
CA ALA A 201 10.34 20.44 -16.02
C ALA A 201 9.00 19.90 -15.49
N GLN A 202 8.96 19.42 -14.24
CA GLN A 202 7.73 18.99 -13.55
C GLN A 202 6.90 20.15 -12.96
N GLY A 203 7.31 21.41 -13.20
CA GLY A 203 6.62 22.57 -12.63
C GLY A 203 6.87 22.78 -11.13
N LEU A 204 7.78 22.02 -10.52
CA LEU A 204 8.25 22.18 -9.14
C LEU A 204 9.27 23.33 -9.02
N GLY A 205 9.22 24.29 -9.97
CA GLY A 205 10.24 25.29 -10.25
C GLY A 205 10.86 25.96 -9.02
N VAL A 206 12.14 25.66 -8.79
CA VAL A 206 12.96 26.29 -7.77
C VAL A 206 13.74 27.44 -8.44
N SER A 207 13.34 28.69 -8.15
CA SER A 207 14.16 29.88 -8.44
C SER A 207 15.33 29.94 -7.46
N ALA A 208 16.53 30.22 -7.97
CA ALA A 208 17.83 30.22 -7.26
C ALA A 208 18.03 31.38 -6.26
N ASP A 209 16.96 32.10 -5.91
CA ASP A 209 17.01 33.22 -4.99
C ASP A 209 15.70 33.27 -4.20
N ARG A 210 15.59 32.51 -3.09
CA ARG A 210 14.41 32.62 -2.20
C ARG A 210 14.70 32.32 -0.73
N PRO A 211 14.01 33.02 0.20
CA PRO A 211 14.00 32.73 1.63
C PRO A 211 13.67 31.26 1.88
N SER A 212 14.19 30.70 2.97
CA SER A 212 13.91 29.34 3.44
C SER A 212 12.43 28.97 3.22
N ARG A 213 12.15 27.96 2.39
CA ARG A 213 10.80 27.49 2.06
C ARG A 213 10.54 26.16 2.75
N ILE A 214 9.36 26.03 3.35
CA ILE A 214 8.92 24.82 4.05
C ILE A 214 7.69 24.24 3.35
N ALA A 215 7.37 22.99 3.63
CA ALA A 215 6.27 22.30 2.97
C ALA A 215 4.91 22.71 3.57
N ALA A 216 4.86 22.85 4.90
CA ALA A 216 3.67 23.26 5.63
C ALA A 216 4.03 23.83 7.02
N VAL A 217 3.04 24.44 7.67
CA VAL A 217 3.07 24.74 9.11
C VAL A 217 2.00 23.90 9.80
N ILE A 218 2.40 23.14 10.80
CA ILE A 218 1.53 22.33 11.65
C ILE A 218 1.10 23.17 12.84
N VAL A 219 -0.19 23.12 13.15
CA VAL A 219 -0.81 23.89 14.23
C VAL A 219 -1.52 22.95 15.20
N THR A 220 -1.26 23.17 16.48
CA THR A 220 -2.03 22.63 17.60
C THR A 220 -2.88 23.76 18.18
N THR A 221 -4.13 23.44 18.48
CA THR A 221 -5.15 24.42 18.87
C THR A 221 -5.69 24.13 20.27
N LEU A 222 -6.31 25.14 20.89
CA LEU A 222 -7.11 24.90 22.09
C LEU A 222 -8.31 23.99 21.76
N PRO A 223 -8.74 23.11 22.69
CA PRO A 223 -9.90 22.26 22.48
C PRO A 223 -11.13 23.07 22.05
N GLY A 224 -11.75 22.69 20.92
CA GLY A 224 -12.93 23.35 20.38
C GLY A 224 -12.68 24.61 19.55
N MET A 225 -11.44 25.12 19.47
CA MET A 225 -11.08 26.34 18.72
C MET A 225 -10.54 26.07 17.32
N SER A 226 -10.39 24.82 16.90
CA SER A 226 -9.81 24.45 15.61
C SER A 226 -10.53 25.08 14.42
N GLY A 227 -11.87 25.12 14.44
CA GLY A 227 -12.68 25.76 13.39
C GLY A 227 -12.50 27.28 13.32
N ASP A 228 -12.33 27.95 14.44
CA ASP A 228 -12.12 29.40 14.50
C ASP A 228 -10.74 29.78 13.99
N VAL A 229 -9.71 29.09 14.47
CA VAL A 229 -8.32 29.24 14.02
C VAL A 229 -8.22 28.98 12.51
N ALA A 230 -8.87 27.92 12.02
CA ALA A 230 -8.88 27.59 10.60
C ALA A 230 -9.51 28.70 9.75
N ARG A 231 -10.64 29.26 10.18
CA ARG A 231 -11.30 30.39 9.48
C ARG A 231 -10.44 31.65 9.49
N SER A 232 -9.81 31.98 10.61
CA SER A 232 -8.93 33.15 10.71
C SER A 232 -7.72 33.07 9.78
N ILE A 233 -7.10 31.89 9.67
CA ILE A 233 -5.95 31.66 8.78
C ILE A 233 -6.40 31.60 7.31
N ALA A 234 -7.53 30.94 7.02
CA ALA A 234 -8.06 30.84 5.66
C ALA A 234 -8.43 32.21 5.05
N ALA A 235 -8.78 33.20 5.87
CA ALA A 235 -9.09 34.56 5.43
C ALA A 235 -7.89 35.31 4.80
N TRP A 236 -6.67 34.79 4.95
CA TRP A 236 -5.45 35.41 4.42
C TRP A 236 -5.31 35.32 2.89
N GLY A 237 -5.94 34.33 2.26
CA GLY A 237 -5.99 34.16 0.80
C GLY A 237 -4.71 33.60 0.14
N ASP A 238 -3.55 33.65 0.80
CA ASP A 238 -2.28 33.10 0.31
C ASP A 238 -1.99 31.66 0.77
N VAL A 239 -2.78 31.17 1.73
CA VAL A 239 -2.65 29.84 2.34
C VAL A 239 -3.97 29.08 2.31
N ALA A 240 -3.87 27.75 2.33
CA ALA A 240 -4.99 26.86 2.58
C ALA A 240 -4.81 26.21 3.96
N VAL A 241 -5.92 25.98 4.66
CA VAL A 241 -5.92 25.28 5.95
C VAL A 241 -6.63 23.96 5.76
N LEU A 242 -5.97 22.87 6.16
CA LEU A 242 -6.49 21.52 6.08
C LEU A 242 -6.57 20.96 7.49
N SER A 243 -7.76 20.52 7.89
CA SER A 243 -7.90 19.72 9.11
C SER A 243 -7.26 18.34 8.92
N ARG A 244 -7.14 17.60 10.03
CA ARG A 244 -6.71 16.20 9.98
C ARG A 244 -7.60 15.35 9.05
N ASP A 245 -8.90 15.57 9.07
CA ASP A 245 -9.86 14.84 8.23
C ASP A 245 -9.78 15.26 6.75
N ASP A 246 -9.50 16.54 6.48
CA ASP A 246 -9.26 17.02 5.12
C ASP A 246 -8.01 16.39 4.52
N GLN A 247 -6.90 16.33 5.28
CA GLN A 247 -5.67 15.65 4.85
C GLN A 247 -5.94 14.17 4.53
N ARG A 248 -6.69 13.49 5.39
CA ARG A 248 -7.07 12.09 5.21
C ARG A 248 -7.91 11.89 3.94
N SER A 249 -8.96 12.69 3.75
CA SER A 249 -9.85 12.57 2.59
C SER A 249 -9.13 12.88 1.28
N VAL A 250 -8.33 13.96 1.24
CA VAL A 250 -7.51 14.32 0.07
C VAL A 250 -6.59 13.17 -0.36
N LEU A 251 -5.96 12.47 0.58
CA LEU A 251 -5.07 11.36 0.27
C LEU A 251 -5.82 10.14 -0.27
N VAL A 252 -6.93 9.79 0.38
CA VAL A 252 -7.77 8.64 0.02
C VAL A 252 -8.45 8.87 -1.33
N ASP A 253 -9.04 10.04 -1.52
CA ASP A 253 -9.86 10.38 -2.69
C ASP A 253 -9.03 10.91 -3.86
N GLY A 254 -7.84 11.44 -3.60
CA GLY A 254 -6.92 11.93 -4.62
C GLY A 254 -5.93 10.86 -5.10
N ARG A 255 -4.76 10.82 -4.47
CA ARG A 255 -3.62 9.99 -4.93
C ARG A 255 -3.93 8.49 -4.87
N LEU A 256 -4.60 8.05 -3.81
CA LEU A 256 -4.89 6.63 -3.61
C LEU A 256 -6.07 6.12 -4.44
N TRP A 257 -6.93 7.01 -4.95
CA TRP A 257 -8.05 6.61 -5.81
C TRP A 257 -7.60 5.92 -7.11
N ARG A 258 -6.63 6.51 -7.81
CA ARG A 258 -6.07 5.91 -9.05
C ARG A 258 -5.41 4.56 -8.75
N LEU A 259 -4.65 4.50 -7.66
CA LEU A 259 -4.00 3.27 -7.21
C LEU A 259 -5.04 2.18 -6.88
N ARG A 260 -6.12 2.54 -6.18
CA ARG A 260 -7.24 1.66 -5.85
C ARG A 260 -7.92 1.12 -7.10
N LEU A 261 -8.21 1.96 -8.10
CA LEU A 261 -8.81 1.52 -9.36
C LEU A 261 -7.91 0.54 -10.11
N GLN A 262 -6.61 0.81 -10.15
CA GLN A 262 -5.65 -0.09 -10.79
C GLN A 262 -5.61 -1.46 -10.09
N ILE A 263 -5.54 -1.49 -8.76
CA ILE A 263 -5.55 -2.74 -7.98
C ILE A 263 -6.86 -3.49 -8.18
N LEU A 264 -8.00 -2.80 -8.15
CA LEU A 264 -9.30 -3.42 -8.38
C LEU A 264 -9.36 -4.04 -9.77
N PHE A 265 -8.91 -3.32 -10.81
CA PHE A 265 -8.86 -3.82 -12.17
C PHE A 265 -8.02 -5.11 -12.28
N PHE A 266 -6.80 -5.10 -11.73
CA PHE A 266 -5.94 -6.29 -11.74
C PHE A 266 -6.52 -7.44 -10.91
N THR A 267 -7.12 -7.15 -9.76
CA THR A 267 -7.76 -8.17 -8.91
C THR A 267 -8.92 -8.84 -9.65
N VAL A 268 -9.79 -8.06 -10.30
CA VAL A 268 -10.90 -8.57 -11.11
C VAL A 268 -10.39 -9.37 -12.32
N LEU A 269 -9.33 -8.88 -12.97
CA LEU A 269 -8.68 -9.58 -14.08
C LEU A 269 -8.14 -10.95 -13.63
N LEU A 270 -7.38 -10.99 -12.54
CA LEU A 270 -6.81 -12.23 -11.98
C LEU A 270 -7.91 -13.21 -11.52
N LEU A 271 -8.99 -12.71 -10.92
CA LEU A 271 -10.15 -13.53 -10.56
C LEU A 271 -10.87 -14.08 -11.80
N THR A 272 -10.97 -13.29 -12.87
CA THR A 272 -11.56 -13.75 -14.13
C THR A 272 -10.69 -14.81 -14.80
N VAL A 273 -9.38 -14.59 -14.89
CA VAL A 273 -8.41 -15.59 -15.40
C VAL A 273 -8.47 -16.86 -14.56
N THR A 274 -8.55 -16.74 -13.23
CA THR A 274 -8.76 -17.86 -12.31
C THR A 274 -10.03 -18.63 -12.66
N GLY A 275 -11.16 -17.95 -12.84
CA GLY A 275 -12.42 -18.57 -13.25
C GLY A 275 -12.31 -19.30 -14.59
N VAL A 276 -11.62 -18.73 -15.57
CA VAL A 276 -11.39 -19.37 -16.88
C VAL A 276 -10.52 -20.62 -16.75
N VAL A 277 -9.43 -20.58 -15.98
CA VAL A 277 -8.56 -21.74 -15.75
C VAL A 277 -9.33 -22.86 -15.07
N ILE A 278 -10.16 -22.53 -14.07
CA ILE A 278 -11.01 -23.50 -13.38
C ILE A 278 -12.04 -24.09 -14.35
N ALA A 279 -12.73 -23.25 -15.14
CA ALA A 279 -13.68 -23.70 -16.15
C ALA A 279 -13.04 -24.67 -17.17
N MET A 280 -11.86 -24.31 -17.67
CA MET A 280 -11.10 -25.14 -18.61
C MET A 280 -10.67 -26.47 -17.98
N THR A 281 -10.24 -26.43 -16.71
CA THR A 281 -9.86 -27.63 -15.96
C THR A 281 -11.05 -28.56 -15.77
N ILE A 282 -12.19 -28.02 -15.37
CA ILE A 282 -13.44 -28.79 -15.18
C ILE A 282 -13.91 -29.37 -16.51
N TYR A 283 -13.93 -28.57 -17.57
CA TYR A 283 -14.32 -29.03 -18.90
C TYR A 283 -13.48 -30.22 -19.36
N ASN A 284 -12.15 -30.09 -19.31
CA ASN A 284 -11.24 -31.17 -19.68
C ASN A 284 -11.44 -32.42 -18.78
N SER A 285 -11.63 -32.25 -17.46
CA SER A 285 -11.91 -33.38 -16.54
C SER A 285 -13.24 -34.07 -16.88
N THR A 286 -14.25 -33.29 -17.29
CA THR A 286 -15.58 -33.81 -17.65
C THR A 286 -15.54 -34.58 -18.97
N VAL A 287 -14.79 -34.08 -19.96
CA VAL A 287 -14.63 -34.73 -21.27
C VAL A 287 -13.87 -36.04 -21.17
N GLU A 288 -12.80 -36.09 -20.36
CA GLU A 288 -12.04 -37.34 -20.12
C GLU A 288 -12.92 -38.46 -19.55
N LYS A 289 -13.95 -38.12 -18.76
CA LYS A 289 -14.85 -39.08 -18.10
C LYS A 289 -16.21 -39.18 -18.78
N LEU A 290 -16.33 -38.68 -20.00
CA LEU A 290 -17.63 -38.60 -20.67
C LEU A 290 -18.26 -39.99 -20.87
N HIS A 291 -17.43 -41.02 -21.14
CA HIS A 291 -17.88 -42.41 -21.22
C HIS A 291 -18.43 -42.93 -19.87
N GLU A 292 -17.73 -42.69 -18.77
CA GLU A 292 -18.16 -43.09 -17.43
C GLU A 292 -19.46 -42.39 -17.02
N ILE A 293 -19.57 -41.09 -17.32
CA ILE A 293 -20.77 -40.29 -17.06
C ILE A 293 -21.94 -40.80 -17.92
N ALA A 294 -21.70 -41.16 -19.18
CA ALA A 294 -22.72 -41.76 -20.04
C ALA A 294 -23.22 -43.11 -19.50
N MET A 295 -22.31 -43.97 -19.02
CA MET A 295 -22.67 -45.22 -18.34
C MET A 295 -23.48 -44.97 -17.07
N LEU A 296 -23.09 -43.97 -16.26
CA LEU A 296 -23.81 -43.60 -15.05
C LEU A 296 -25.24 -43.12 -15.35
N LYS A 297 -25.43 -42.36 -16.44
CA LYS A 297 -26.76 -41.95 -16.92
C LYS A 297 -27.59 -43.15 -17.39
N LEU A 298 -26.98 -44.13 -18.07
CA LEU A 298 -27.66 -45.36 -18.50
C LEU A 298 -28.15 -46.22 -17.33
N ILE A 299 -27.42 -46.22 -16.21
CA ILE A 299 -27.80 -46.90 -14.97
C ILE A 299 -28.90 -46.11 -14.21
N GLY A 300 -29.23 -44.88 -14.65
CA GLY A 300 -30.34 -44.08 -14.14
C GLY A 300 -29.94 -42.93 -13.21
N ALA A 301 -28.66 -42.50 -13.20
CA ALA A 301 -28.25 -41.34 -12.41
C ALA A 301 -28.91 -40.04 -12.91
N ARG A 302 -29.43 -39.25 -11.96
CA ARG A 302 -30.04 -37.95 -12.23
C ARG A 302 -28.98 -36.92 -12.63
N ASP A 303 -29.30 -36.02 -13.55
CA ASP A 303 -28.40 -34.94 -13.99
C ASP A 303 -27.90 -34.07 -12.82
N GLY A 304 -28.73 -33.84 -11.80
CA GLY A 304 -28.34 -33.11 -10.59
C GLY A 304 -27.25 -33.80 -9.76
N PHE A 305 -27.16 -35.14 -9.79
CA PHE A 305 -26.09 -35.87 -9.11
C PHE A 305 -24.74 -35.62 -9.79
N ILE A 306 -24.71 -35.63 -11.13
CA ILE A 306 -23.50 -35.34 -11.92
C ILE A 306 -23.09 -33.87 -11.71
N LEU A 307 -24.04 -32.94 -11.72
CA LEU A 307 -23.78 -31.53 -11.45
C LEU A 307 -23.18 -31.31 -10.06
N SER A 308 -23.76 -31.94 -9.03
CA SER A 308 -23.25 -31.85 -7.65
C SER A 308 -21.84 -32.42 -7.52
N MET A 309 -21.55 -33.53 -8.20
CA MET A 309 -20.22 -34.15 -8.19
C MET A 309 -19.16 -33.24 -8.81
N ILE A 310 -19.46 -32.64 -9.96
CA ILE A 310 -18.53 -31.72 -10.65
C ILE A 310 -18.33 -30.44 -9.84
N LEU A 311 -19.41 -29.90 -9.25
CA LEU A 311 -19.33 -28.71 -8.40
C LEU A 311 -18.48 -28.98 -7.15
N GLU A 312 -18.60 -30.16 -6.54
CA GLU A 312 -17.77 -30.57 -5.39
C GLU A 312 -16.27 -30.60 -5.76
N GLN A 313 -15.92 -31.10 -6.95
CA GLN A 313 -14.53 -31.07 -7.45
C GLN A 313 -14.03 -29.64 -7.67
N ALA A 314 -14.83 -28.79 -8.29
CA ALA A 314 -14.50 -27.39 -8.53
C ALA A 314 -14.22 -26.63 -7.23
N VAL A 315 -15.09 -26.81 -6.23
CA VAL A 315 -14.94 -26.20 -4.91
C VAL A 315 -13.69 -26.74 -4.21
N LEU A 316 -13.39 -28.04 -4.33
CA LEU A 316 -12.17 -28.60 -3.73
C LEU A 316 -10.89 -28.01 -4.36
N ILE A 317 -10.85 -27.84 -5.69
CA ILE A 317 -9.73 -27.17 -6.38
C ILE A 317 -9.58 -25.74 -5.85
N GLY A 318 -10.69 -25.00 -5.76
CA GLY A 318 -10.71 -23.64 -5.25
C GLY A 318 -10.19 -23.57 -3.81
N LEU A 319 -10.66 -24.44 -2.91
CA LEU A 319 -10.23 -24.49 -1.52
C LEU A 319 -8.73 -24.79 -1.40
N LEU A 320 -8.23 -25.77 -2.16
CA LEU A 320 -6.80 -26.12 -2.15
C LEU A 320 -5.94 -25.00 -2.71
N ALA A 321 -6.38 -24.35 -3.79
CA ALA A 321 -5.70 -23.20 -4.35
C ALA A 321 -5.68 -22.00 -3.39
N TYR A 322 -6.79 -21.74 -2.70
CA TYR A 322 -6.89 -20.69 -1.70
C TYR A 322 -6.00 -20.98 -0.48
N GLY A 323 -5.97 -22.22 0.00
CA GLY A 323 -5.08 -22.65 1.07
C GLY A 323 -3.60 -22.50 0.68
N LEU A 324 -3.24 -22.87 -0.55
CA LEU A 324 -1.90 -22.65 -1.09
C LEU A 324 -1.57 -21.16 -1.17
N ALA A 325 -2.53 -20.32 -1.60
CA ALA A 325 -2.32 -18.88 -1.67
C ALA A 325 -2.07 -18.26 -0.29
N LEU A 326 -2.79 -18.72 0.74
CA LEU A 326 -2.53 -18.33 2.13
C LEU A 326 -1.13 -18.77 2.59
N ALA A 327 -0.73 -20.00 2.29
CA ALA A 327 0.61 -20.48 2.65
C ALA A 327 1.71 -19.66 1.94
N LEU A 328 1.56 -19.40 0.65
CA LEU A 328 2.51 -18.60 -0.14
C LEU A 328 2.55 -17.14 0.33
N SER A 329 1.40 -16.53 0.64
CA SER A 329 1.36 -15.16 1.15
C SER A 329 2.09 -15.02 2.49
N MET A 330 1.92 -15.97 3.42
CA MET A 330 2.64 -15.98 4.69
C MET A 330 4.15 -16.15 4.50
N LEU A 331 4.59 -16.87 3.46
CA LEU A 331 6.01 -17.09 3.19
C LEU A 331 6.66 -15.89 2.47
N LEU A 332 5.97 -15.33 1.47
CA LEU A 332 6.52 -14.31 0.57
C LEU A 332 6.37 -12.90 1.11
N PHE A 333 5.22 -12.55 1.70
CA PHE A 333 4.91 -11.15 2.05
C PHE A 333 5.76 -10.58 3.19
N PRO A 334 6.19 -11.34 4.22
CA PRO A 334 7.11 -10.81 5.23
C PRO A 334 8.47 -10.37 4.67
N HIS A 335 8.90 -10.95 3.54
CA HIS A 335 10.15 -10.61 2.86
C HIS A 335 9.96 -9.55 1.77
N PHE A 336 8.72 -9.08 1.57
CA PHE A 336 8.43 -8.07 0.57
C PHE A 336 8.93 -6.70 1.07
N PRO A 337 9.59 -5.89 0.23
CA PRO A 337 10.20 -4.63 0.66
C PRO A 337 9.18 -3.59 1.13
N ARG A 338 7.90 -3.76 0.77
CA ARG A 338 6.80 -2.90 1.22
C ARG A 338 5.90 -3.63 2.20
N ARG A 339 5.27 -2.87 3.10
CA ARG A 339 4.27 -3.38 4.01
C ARG A 339 3.10 -3.99 3.23
N VAL A 340 2.75 -5.23 3.53
CA VAL A 340 1.58 -5.93 2.99
C VAL A 340 0.70 -6.33 4.17
N VAL A 341 -0.49 -5.75 4.27
CA VAL A 341 -1.42 -5.98 5.39
C VAL A 341 -2.64 -6.75 4.88
N LEU A 342 -2.75 -8.02 5.26
CA LEU A 342 -3.90 -8.85 4.91
C LEU A 342 -4.97 -8.77 5.99
N LEU A 343 -6.07 -8.07 5.71
CA LEU A 343 -7.23 -8.04 6.60
C LEU A 343 -8.13 -9.27 6.38
N PRO A 344 -8.76 -9.80 7.45
CA PRO A 344 -9.71 -10.92 7.32
C PRO A 344 -10.85 -10.63 6.34
N GLU A 345 -11.31 -9.38 6.27
CA GLU A 345 -12.35 -8.92 5.35
C GLU A 345 -11.93 -9.05 3.88
N ASP A 346 -10.69 -8.65 3.57
CA ASP A 346 -10.13 -8.70 2.23
C ASP A 346 -9.93 -10.15 1.77
N LEU A 347 -9.47 -11.01 2.68
CA LEU A 347 -9.36 -12.46 2.48
C LEU A 347 -10.74 -13.09 2.21
N ALA A 348 -11.75 -12.74 3.01
CA ALA A 348 -13.12 -13.19 2.81
C ALA A 348 -13.70 -12.73 1.46
N LEU A 349 -13.39 -11.51 1.03
CA LEU A 349 -13.82 -10.98 -0.26
C LEU A 349 -13.18 -11.72 -1.45
N ILE A 350 -11.87 -12.00 -1.38
CA ILE A 350 -11.16 -12.81 -2.39
C ILE A 350 -11.73 -14.23 -2.41
N PHE A 351 -11.99 -14.82 -1.24
CA PHE A 351 -12.60 -16.15 -1.13
C PHE A 351 -14.02 -16.19 -1.74
N GLY A 352 -14.85 -15.19 -1.45
CA GLY A 352 -16.17 -15.04 -2.06
C GLY A 352 -16.09 -14.88 -3.58
N GLY A 353 -15.16 -14.05 -4.06
CA GLY A 353 -14.88 -13.88 -5.49
C GLY A 353 -14.43 -15.17 -6.17
N LEU A 354 -13.60 -15.97 -5.50
CA LEU A 354 -13.19 -17.29 -5.96
C LEU A 354 -14.39 -18.25 -6.07
N LEU A 355 -15.25 -18.32 -5.05
CA LEU A 355 -16.44 -19.17 -5.11
C LEU A 355 -17.38 -18.78 -6.26
N LEU A 356 -17.55 -17.48 -6.50
CA LEU A 356 -18.31 -16.99 -7.65
C LEU A 356 -17.66 -17.39 -8.98
N ALA A 357 -16.34 -17.24 -9.10
CA ALA A 357 -15.59 -17.65 -10.29
C ALA A 357 -15.67 -19.17 -10.52
N CYS A 358 -15.57 -19.98 -9.47
CA CYS A 358 -15.76 -21.43 -9.52
C CYS A 358 -17.18 -21.79 -9.98
N GLY A 359 -18.21 -21.14 -9.43
CA GLY A 359 -19.61 -21.38 -9.81
C GLY A 359 -19.88 -21.05 -11.27
N LEU A 360 -19.47 -19.85 -11.72
CA LEU A 360 -19.62 -19.41 -13.12
C LEU A 360 -18.81 -20.28 -14.08
N GLY A 361 -17.57 -20.60 -13.73
CA GLY A 361 -16.70 -21.44 -14.56
C GLY A 361 -17.23 -22.87 -14.69
N SER A 362 -17.72 -23.44 -13.59
CA SER A 362 -18.39 -24.75 -13.58
C SER A 362 -19.63 -24.74 -14.45
N TRP A 363 -20.47 -23.70 -14.35
CA TRP A 363 -21.67 -23.58 -15.18
C TRP A 363 -21.33 -23.60 -16.67
N ILE A 364 -20.32 -22.85 -17.11
CA ILE A 364 -19.90 -22.79 -18.52
C ILE A 364 -19.32 -24.13 -18.99
N GLY A 365 -18.45 -24.75 -18.18
CA GLY A 365 -17.84 -26.05 -18.51
C GLY A 365 -18.89 -27.17 -18.62
N ILE A 366 -19.84 -27.21 -17.68
CA ILE A 366 -20.89 -28.22 -17.61
C ILE A 366 -21.94 -28.01 -18.70
N ALA A 367 -22.36 -26.75 -18.96
CA ALA A 367 -23.33 -26.44 -20.01
C ALA A 367 -22.83 -26.87 -21.40
N ARG A 368 -21.51 -26.77 -21.66
CA ARG A 368 -20.91 -27.32 -22.88
C ARG A 368 -20.88 -28.84 -22.89
N ALA A 369 -20.50 -29.48 -21.78
CA ALA A 369 -20.42 -30.95 -21.71
C ALA A 369 -21.80 -31.62 -21.86
N MET A 370 -22.84 -31.06 -21.25
CA MET A 370 -24.20 -31.63 -21.30
C MET A 370 -24.90 -31.47 -22.65
N ARG A 371 -24.42 -30.58 -23.54
CA ARG A 371 -24.95 -30.45 -24.91
C ARG A 371 -24.53 -31.60 -25.84
N VAL A 372 -23.53 -32.40 -25.46
CA VAL A 372 -23.12 -33.57 -26.24
C VAL A 372 -24.08 -34.72 -25.95
N ARG A 373 -24.79 -35.20 -26.98
CA ARG A 373 -25.81 -36.25 -26.81
C ARG A 373 -25.15 -37.61 -26.61
N ALA A 374 -25.59 -38.38 -25.62
CA ALA A 374 -25.07 -39.73 -25.31
C ALA A 374 -25.09 -40.70 -26.52
N LYS A 375 -26.00 -40.47 -27.48
CA LYS A 375 -26.13 -41.26 -28.72
C LYS A 375 -24.96 -41.06 -29.69
N GLU A 376 -24.20 -39.98 -29.58
CA GLU A 376 -23.03 -39.68 -30.45
C GLU A 376 -21.72 -40.22 -29.88
N VAL A 377 -21.69 -40.63 -28.61
CA VAL A 377 -20.46 -41.02 -27.89
C VAL A 377 -20.31 -42.54 -27.76
N LEU A 378 -21.42 -43.28 -27.78
CA LEU A 378 -21.46 -44.74 -27.68
C LEU A 378 -21.54 -45.42 -29.06
N ALA A 379 -21.32 -44.67 -30.13
CA ALA A 379 -21.35 -45.15 -31.51
C ALA A 379 -19.97 -45.61 -32.00
#